data_AF-A0A9E4X4M9-F1
#
_entry.id   AF-A0A9E4X4M9-F1
#
_cell.length_a   1.000
_cell.length_b   1.000
_cell.length_c   1.000
_cell.angle_alpha   90.00
_cell.angle_beta   90.00
_cell.angle_gamma   90.00
#
_symmetry.space_group_name_H-M   'P 1'
#
loop_
_entity.id
_entity.type
_entity.pdbx_description
1 polymer ?
#
loop_
_entity_poly.entity_id
_entity_poly.type
_entity_poly.pdbx_seq_one_letter_code
_entity_poly.pdbx_strand_id
1 'polypeptide(L)' 'GKTLTFEPAQVRAGVALMRDQETGSLWQVLTGQAVEGPLFGERLERLPSHYSFWFAWSDFHPQTELYELAAG' A
#
# COMPACT_ATOMS: atom_id res chain seq x y z
N GLY A 1 18.01 -5.14 7.75
CA GLY A 1 17.01 -6.09 7.23
C GLY A 1 17.31 -6.43 5.79
N LYS A 2 16.55 -7.35 5.18
CA LYS A 2 16.61 -7.63 3.73
C LYS A 2 15.73 -6.62 2.99
N THR A 3 16.22 -6.08 1.88
CA THR A 3 15.42 -5.25 0.97
C THR A 3 14.53 -6.16 0.11
N LEU A 4 13.27 -5.79 -0.03
CA LEU A 4 12.30 -6.45 -0.91
C LEU A 4 11.76 -5.44 -1.92
N THR A 5 11.45 -5.92 -3.12
CA THR A 5 10.88 -5.12 -4.20
C THR A 5 9.46 -5.60 -4.48
N PHE A 6 8.54 -4.66 -4.64
CA PHE A 6 7.11 -4.98 -4.70
C PHE A 6 6.50 -4.63 -6.05
N GLU A 7 5.59 -5.49 -6.49
CA GLU A 7 4.67 -5.23 -7.58
C GLU A 7 3.22 -5.21 -7.07
N PRO A 8 2.34 -4.40 -7.67
CA PRO A 8 0.92 -4.46 -7.37
C PRO A 8 0.36 -5.86 -7.61
N ALA A 9 -0.44 -6.36 -6.67
CA ALA A 9 -1.23 -7.56 -6.85
C ALA A 9 -2.73 -7.23 -6.86
N GLN A 10 -3.58 -8.26 -6.81
CA GLN A 10 -5.02 -8.09 -6.78
C GLN A 10 -5.52 -7.48 -5.48
N VAL A 11 -6.63 -6.75 -5.54
CA VAL A 11 -7.42 -6.40 -4.36
C VAL A 11 -8.29 -7.60 -3.98
N ARG A 12 -8.33 -7.98 -2.70
CA ARG A 12 -9.20 -9.06 -2.18
C ARG A 12 -10.08 -8.50 -1.05
N ALA A 13 -11.40 -8.59 -1.21
CA ALA A 13 -12.37 -8.11 -0.22
C ALA A 13 -12.08 -6.67 0.27
N GLY A 14 -11.70 -5.76 -0.64
CA GLY A 14 -11.35 -4.37 -0.32
C GLY A 14 -9.94 -4.14 0.23
N VAL A 15 -9.13 -5.18 0.39
CA VAL A 15 -7.74 -5.09 0.84
C VAL A 15 -6.81 -5.10 -0.36
N ALA A 16 -6.03 -4.03 -0.54
CA ALA A 16 -4.97 -3.99 -1.54
C ALA A 16 -3.80 -4.90 -1.13
N LEU A 17 -3.35 -5.73 -2.07
CA LEU A 17 -2.21 -6.62 -1.89
C LEU A 17 -1.07 -6.21 -2.82
N MET A 18 0.15 -6.54 -2.39
CA MET A 18 1.37 -6.46 -3.20
C MET A 18 2.15 -7.77 -3.10
N ARG A 19 2.93 -8.10 -4.12
CA ARG A 19 3.79 -9.27 -4.15
C ARG A 19 5.24 -8.84 -4.08
N ASP A 20 6.05 -9.46 -3.22
CA ASP A 20 7.50 -9.26 -3.29
C ASP A 20 8.13 -10.13 -4.38
N GLN A 21 9.09 -9.60 -5.13
CA GLN A 21 9.72 -10.32 -6.25
C GLN A 21 10.74 -11.37 -5.77
N GLU A 22 11.27 -11.22 -4.55
CA GLU A 22 12.37 -12.06 -4.05
C GLU A 22 11.89 -13.42 -3.52
N THR A 23 10.67 -13.50 -3.01
CA THR A 23 10.08 -14.71 -2.42
C THR A 23 8.71 -15.04 -2.98
N GLY A 24 8.05 -14.07 -3.62
CA GLY A 24 6.70 -14.23 -4.12
C GLY A 24 5.63 -14.21 -3.02
N SER A 25 5.94 -13.77 -1.81
CA SER A 25 4.95 -13.65 -0.73
C SER A 25 3.96 -12.53 -1.05
N LEU A 26 2.72 -12.68 -0.60
CA LEU A 26 1.70 -11.63 -0.71
C LEU A 26 1.59 -10.87 0.60
N TRP A 27 1.53 -9.54 0.47
CA TRP A 27 1.56 -8.61 1.58
C TRP A 27 0.36 -7.67 1.49
N GLN A 28 -0.26 -7.40 2.63
CA GLN A 28 -1.26 -6.35 2.75
C GLN A 28 -0.58 -4.97 2.70
N VAL A 29 -0.99 -4.11 1.76
CA VAL A 29 -0.31 -2.83 1.48
C VAL A 29 -0.33 -1.90 2.70
N LEU A 30 -1.45 -1.79 3.42
CA LEU A 30 -1.61 -0.84 4.52
C LEU A 30 -0.98 -1.29 5.84
N THR A 31 -0.89 -2.60 6.07
CA THR A 31 -0.39 -3.16 7.34
C THR A 31 1.04 -3.68 7.24
N GLY A 32 1.53 -3.91 6.02
CA GLY A 32 2.83 -4.52 5.77
C GLY A 32 2.92 -5.97 6.22
N GLN A 33 1.78 -6.66 6.45
CA GLN A 33 1.77 -8.06 6.89
C GLN A 33 1.76 -9.02 5.70
N ALA A 34 2.67 -9.99 5.71
CA ALA A 34 2.65 -11.10 4.79
C ALA A 34 1.50 -12.05 5.15
N VAL A 35 0.61 -12.29 4.20
CA VAL A 35 -0.62 -13.09 4.37
C VAL A 35 -0.58 -14.40 3.61
N GLU A 36 0.33 -14.56 2.65
CA GLU A 36 0.54 -15.81 1.90
C GLU A 36 2.00 -15.92 1.46
N GLY A 37 2.49 -17.14 1.23
CA GLY A 37 3.82 -17.41 0.69
C GLY A 37 4.91 -17.59 1.76
N PRO A 38 6.19 -17.66 1.33
CA PRO A 38 7.31 -18.05 2.19
C PRO A 38 7.52 -17.19 3.44
N LEU A 39 7.10 -15.92 3.41
CA LEU A 39 7.24 -14.99 4.53
C LEU A 39 5.94 -14.83 5.33
N PHE A 40 4.98 -15.75 5.21
CA PHE A 40 3.71 -15.71 5.95
C PHE A 40 3.88 -15.36 7.43
N GLY A 41 3.13 -14.36 7.90
CA GLY A 41 3.16 -13.91 9.30
C GLY A 41 4.20 -12.84 9.61
N GLU A 42 5.21 -12.67 8.76
CA GLU A 42 6.18 -11.57 8.85
C GLU A 42 5.49 -10.21 8.66
N ARG A 43 6.14 -9.15 9.16
CA ARG A 43 5.68 -7.77 9.00
C ARG A 43 6.83 -6.84 8.63
N LEU A 44 6.60 -6.02 7.62
CA LEU A 44 7.53 -4.97 7.21
C LEU A 44 7.69 -3.91 8.31
N GLU A 45 8.85 -3.27 8.34
CA GLU A 45 9.07 -2.09 9.15
C GLU A 45 8.13 -0.96 8.69
N ARG A 46 7.36 -0.40 9.64
CA ARG A 46 6.35 0.59 9.33
C ARG A 46 6.98 1.97 9.21
N LEU A 47 6.88 2.56 8.03
CA LEU A 47 7.22 3.97 7.84
C LEU A 47 6.07 4.87 8.31
N PRO A 48 6.36 6.10 8.77
CA PRO A 48 5.33 7.09 9.06
C PRO A 48 4.42 7.29 7.84
N SER A 49 3.12 7.06 8.04
CA SER A 49 2.10 7.22 7.01
C SER A 49 0.81 7.72 7.63
N HIS A 50 -0.06 8.32 6.81
CA HIS A 50 -1.39 8.77 7.21
C HIS A 50 -2.43 8.21 6.24
N TYR A 51 -3.50 7.66 6.80
CA TYR A 51 -4.67 7.22 6.04
C TYR A 51 -5.75 8.29 6.18
N SER A 52 -6.09 8.94 5.07
CA SER A 52 -7.09 10.01 5.03
C SER A 52 -7.93 9.87 3.78
N PHE A 53 -9.19 10.31 3.87
CA PHE A 53 -9.93 10.65 2.67
C PHE A 53 -9.28 11.85 1.98
N TRP A 54 -9.32 11.89 0.65
CA TRP A 54 -8.71 12.97 -0.13
C TRP A 54 -9.32 14.34 0.23
N PHE A 55 -10.64 14.40 0.47
CA PHE A 55 -11.32 15.66 0.80
C PHE A 55 -10.94 16.19 2.19
N ALA A 56 -10.80 15.30 3.18
CA ALA A 56 -10.34 15.68 4.51
C ALA A 56 -8.87 16.14 4.45
N TRP A 57 -8.04 15.47 3.64
CA TRP A 57 -6.67 15.89 3.42
C TRP A 57 -6.60 17.29 2.81
N SER A 58 -7.39 17.58 1.77
CA SER A 58 -7.41 18.91 1.14
C SER A 58 -7.91 20.01 2.08
N ASP A 59 -8.85 19.71 2.99
CA ASP A 59 -9.32 20.66 3.99
C ASP A 59 -8.20 21.05 4.99
N PHE A 60 -7.40 20.08 5.43
CA PHE A 60 -6.26 20.33 6.34
C PHE A 60 -5.00 20.84 5.63
N HIS A 61 -4.83 20.52 4.34
CA HIS A 61 -3.67 20.87 3.52
C HIS A 61 -4.12 21.59 2.23
N PRO A 62 -4.60 22.84 2.33
CA PRO A 62 -5.25 23.56 1.24
C PRO A 62 -4.34 23.88 0.04
N GLN A 63 -3.02 23.76 0.18
CA GLN A 63 -2.07 23.88 -0.94
C GLN A 63 -1.91 22.58 -1.74
N THR A 64 -2.53 21.48 -1.31
CA THR A 64 -2.50 20.21 -2.06
C THR A 64 -3.29 20.37 -3.35
N GLU A 65 -2.63 20.21 -4.49
CA GLU A 65 -3.31 20.16 -5.79
C GLU A 65 -4.05 18.83 -5.95
N LEU A 66 -5.30 18.89 -6.40
CA LEU A 66 -6.09 17.71 -6.73
C LEU A 66 -5.98 17.44 -8.23
N TYR A 67 -5.54 16.23 -8.57
CA TYR A 67 -5.48 15.79 -9.95
C TYR A 67 -6.80 15.13 -10.36
N GLU A 68 -7.55 15.78 -11.25
CA GLU A 68 -8.65 15.13 -11.97
C GLU A 68 -8.13 14.51 -13.26
N LEU A 69 -8.49 13.25 -13.51
CA LEU A 69 -8.33 12.66 -14.84
C LEU A 69 -9.21 13.47 -15.80
N ALA A 70 -8.59 14.21 -16.72
CA ALA A 70 -9.31 14.86 -17.80
C ALA A 70 -10.21 13.82 -18.48
N ALA A 71 -11.52 14.00 -18.37
CA ALA A 71 -12.45 13.34 -19.28
C ALA A 71 -12.05 13.81 -20.67
N GLY A 72 -11.64 12.86 -21.52
CA GLY A 72 -11.20 13.13 -22.89
C GLY A 72 -12.27 13.82 -23.73
#